data_AF-A0A2S5B1Z8-F1
#
_entry.id   AF-A0A2S5B1Z8-F1
#
_cell.length_a   1.000
_cell.length_b   1.000
_cell.length_c   1.000
_cell.angle_alpha   90.00
_cell.angle_beta   90.00
_cell.angle_gamma   90.00
#
_symmetry.space_group_name_H-M   'P 1'
#
loop_
_entity.id
_entity.type
_entity.pdbx_description
1 polymer ?
#
loop_
_entity_poly.entity_id
_entity_poly.type
_entity_poly.pdbx_seq_one_letter_code
_entity_poly.pdbx_strand_id
1 'polypeptide(L)'
;MVLIRVPASRVPAGMNPYEFYIGVLESVFDMDPVRGFTARLAVLWALCAYGLIMSMVYFGVLVIEYRQRKKTIWLWRLVRRSNGRYIVGNQHALFAIFSLITCAVMIGYLVNFHQVFVLKTHQDDAFYWRTTIFIAFGVQLWVTSFANLQAGILASQAAAKKYILSPVLANTFYIGAFLAMLLSCLSLDIVCGVAWAQCWRAHVQVLAQLRTLSVTRVNDTPAQAAALVNGGLLNRVNSRLGLTIATLRAINALYAFGFTLIIAANLGGLALLFTLRRQINFNMRRMSDDQAVSTPGIALTPPEENGDPLAAAAPRPFSFATRINEKSSSDSSKSPARQVVFVRSVEQRLEGPGGVSEDRPYHSGKGMSVGELKQAAANDAPASAANRAQAKQLLALRKVQWDVIVLLIAIVIIALTCVAIGLWLAISPTSVYARWATTEVAYFLVPWMFLLGIDFALSFLLFNALRHLVPNDSIFAKLFGQGKATARRSSASGLLSSDELDSMATESREVDEVAIGARQQP
;
A
#
# COMPACT_ATOMS: atom_id res chain seq x y z
N MET A 1 -3.61 34.50 -17.43
CA MET A 1 -4.92 34.00 -16.94
C MET A 1 -5.94 34.39 -17.98
N VAL A 2 -6.53 33.44 -18.71
CA VAL A 2 -7.46 33.78 -19.79
C VAL A 2 -8.83 33.98 -19.15
N LEU A 3 -9.18 35.23 -18.90
CA LEU A 3 -10.54 35.62 -18.51
C LEU A 3 -11.48 35.40 -19.71
N ILE A 4 -12.73 35.05 -19.43
CA ILE A 4 -13.74 34.93 -20.47
C ILE A 4 -13.93 36.31 -21.09
N ARG A 5 -13.77 36.39 -22.42
CA ARG A 5 -14.02 37.58 -23.22
C ARG A 5 -14.85 37.19 -24.42
N VAL A 6 -15.88 37.97 -24.70
CA VAL A 6 -16.69 37.81 -25.91
C VAL A 6 -16.12 38.69 -27.03
N PRO A 7 -15.72 38.12 -28.17
CA PRO A 7 -15.15 38.90 -29.27
C PRO A 7 -16.25 39.54 -30.12
N ALA A 8 -16.22 40.86 -30.27
CA ALA A 8 -17.15 41.59 -31.15
C ALA A 8 -17.02 41.16 -32.63
N SER A 9 -15.80 40.87 -33.08
CA SER A 9 -15.49 40.54 -34.47
C SER A 9 -15.97 39.16 -34.94
N ARG A 10 -16.45 38.30 -34.03
CA ARG A 10 -16.93 36.95 -34.38
C ARG A 10 -18.44 36.83 -34.47
N VAL A 11 -19.18 37.91 -34.21
CA VAL A 11 -20.64 37.90 -34.34
C VAL A 11 -21.01 37.84 -35.83
N PRO A 12 -21.75 36.81 -36.29
CA PRO A 12 -22.20 36.73 -37.68
C PRO A 12 -23.07 37.93 -38.08
N ALA A 13 -22.96 38.38 -39.33
CA ALA A 13 -23.79 39.48 -39.83
C ALA A 13 -25.28 39.15 -39.73
N GLY A 14 -26.07 40.08 -39.20
CA GLY A 14 -27.52 39.91 -39.00
C GLY A 14 -27.93 39.08 -37.78
N MET A 15 -26.98 38.49 -37.04
CA MET A 15 -27.27 37.79 -35.78
C MET A 15 -27.28 38.77 -34.61
N ASN A 16 -28.25 38.61 -33.70
CA ASN A 16 -28.27 39.37 -32.46
C ASN A 16 -27.00 39.06 -31.63
N PRO A 17 -26.18 40.07 -31.28
CA PRO A 17 -24.92 39.83 -30.59
C PRO A 17 -25.11 39.19 -29.21
N TYR A 18 -26.22 39.47 -28.52
CA TYR A 18 -26.52 38.90 -27.22
C TYR A 18 -26.82 37.40 -27.30
N GLU A 19 -27.56 36.95 -28.31
CA GLU A 19 -27.80 35.51 -28.57
C GLU A 19 -26.49 34.77 -28.89
N PHE A 20 -25.62 35.40 -29.70
CA PHE A 20 -24.30 34.84 -29.94
C PHE A 20 -23.48 34.70 -28.65
N TYR A 21 -23.50 35.71 -27.76
CA TYR A 21 -22.79 35.65 -26.48
C TYR A 21 -23.38 34.64 -25.49
N ILE A 22 -24.70 34.42 -25.51
CA ILE A 22 -25.34 33.34 -24.76
C ILE A 22 -24.74 32.00 -25.21
N GLY A 23 -24.72 31.72 -26.52
CA GLY A 23 -24.13 30.49 -27.05
C GLY A 23 -22.64 30.31 -26.71
N VAL A 24 -21.86 31.40 -26.74
CA VAL A 24 -20.45 31.37 -26.30
C VAL A 24 -20.34 31.00 -24.81
N LEU A 25 -21.15 31.60 -23.94
CA LEU A 25 -21.10 31.31 -22.50
C LEU A 25 -21.61 29.89 -22.20
N GLU A 26 -22.70 29.46 -22.81
CA GLU A 26 -23.24 28.09 -22.68
C GLU A 26 -22.19 27.08 -23.16
N SER A 27 -21.48 27.32 -24.26
CA SER A 27 -20.41 26.40 -24.70
C SER A 27 -19.22 26.30 -23.74
N VAL A 28 -18.96 27.34 -22.95
CA VAL A 28 -17.87 27.36 -21.96
C VAL A 28 -18.27 26.65 -20.67
N PHE A 29 -19.51 26.81 -20.23
CA PHE A 29 -19.99 26.32 -18.93
C PHE A 29 -20.72 24.96 -19.02
N ASP A 30 -21.40 24.69 -20.14
CA ASP A 30 -22.23 23.50 -20.38
C ASP A 30 -21.69 22.64 -21.51
N MET A 31 -20.42 22.25 -21.41
CA MET A 31 -19.80 21.34 -22.39
C MET A 31 -20.59 20.02 -22.52
N ASP A 32 -20.86 19.61 -23.76
CA ASP A 32 -21.54 18.35 -24.03
C ASP A 32 -20.58 17.15 -24.02
N PRO A 33 -20.99 16.04 -23.39
CA PRO A 33 -20.18 14.83 -23.37
C PRO A 33 -20.07 14.20 -24.75
N VAL A 34 -18.89 13.64 -25.06
CA VAL A 34 -18.70 12.84 -26.28
C VAL A 34 -19.56 11.56 -26.21
N ARG A 35 -20.00 11.09 -27.37
CA ARG A 35 -20.74 9.84 -27.52
C ARG A 35 -20.08 8.69 -26.74
N GLY A 36 -20.90 7.92 -26.04
CA GLY A 36 -20.47 6.78 -25.21
C GLY A 36 -20.01 7.14 -23.79
N PHE A 37 -20.00 8.42 -23.40
CA PHE A 37 -19.68 8.81 -22.03
C PHE A 37 -20.57 8.10 -20.99
N THR A 38 -21.88 8.07 -21.20
CA THR A 38 -22.83 7.38 -20.31
C THR A 38 -22.53 5.89 -20.16
N ALA A 39 -22.12 5.22 -21.24
CA ALA A 39 -21.73 3.81 -21.19
C ALA A 39 -20.46 3.61 -20.36
N ARG A 40 -19.42 4.45 -20.55
CA ARG A 40 -18.19 4.40 -19.73
C ARG A 40 -18.48 4.70 -18.27
N LEU A 41 -19.37 5.64 -17.99
CA LEU A 41 -19.84 5.94 -16.65
C LEU A 41 -20.53 4.72 -16.02
N ALA A 42 -21.42 4.04 -16.75
CA ALA A 42 -22.07 2.82 -16.28
C ALA A 42 -21.08 1.69 -15.95
N VAL A 43 -20.01 1.53 -16.73
CA VAL A 43 -18.94 0.55 -16.42
C VAL A 43 -18.21 0.93 -15.12
N LEU A 44 -17.89 2.21 -14.92
CA LEU A 44 -17.28 2.67 -13.67
C LEU A 44 -18.20 2.43 -12.46
N TRP A 45 -19.50 2.62 -12.61
CA TRP A 45 -20.49 2.27 -11.58
C TRP A 45 -20.47 0.79 -11.24
N ALA A 46 -20.43 -0.09 -12.26
CA ALA A 46 -20.34 -1.53 -12.06
C ALA A 46 -19.05 -1.94 -11.34
N LEU A 47 -17.91 -1.35 -11.70
CA LEU A 47 -16.64 -1.55 -11.01
C LEU A 47 -16.68 -1.05 -9.56
N CYS A 48 -17.26 0.12 -9.29
CA CYS A 48 -17.44 0.62 -7.92
C CYS A 48 -18.30 -0.33 -7.07
N ALA A 49 -19.42 -0.80 -7.63
CA ALA A 49 -20.29 -1.75 -6.96
C ALA A 49 -19.57 -3.07 -6.67
N TYR A 50 -18.78 -3.57 -7.63
CA TYR A 50 -17.95 -4.74 -7.44
C TYR A 50 -16.93 -4.53 -6.31
N GLY A 51 -16.15 -3.45 -6.34
CA GLY A 51 -15.17 -3.13 -5.29
C GLY A 51 -15.79 -2.99 -3.90
N LEU A 52 -17.00 -2.40 -3.81
CA LEU A 52 -17.77 -2.28 -2.57
C LEU A 52 -18.16 -3.66 -2.04
N ILE A 53 -18.74 -4.53 -2.88
CA ILE A 53 -19.12 -5.91 -2.51
C ILE A 53 -17.88 -6.71 -2.11
N MET A 54 -16.81 -6.67 -2.90
CA MET A 54 -15.57 -7.40 -2.64
C MET A 54 -14.90 -6.96 -1.35
N SER A 55 -14.92 -5.66 -1.04
CA SER A 55 -14.41 -5.12 0.22
C SER A 55 -15.20 -5.66 1.42
N MET A 56 -16.54 -5.69 1.33
CA MET A 56 -17.39 -6.22 2.40
C MET A 56 -17.19 -7.73 2.59
N VAL A 57 -17.18 -8.50 1.51
CA VAL A 57 -16.98 -9.96 1.55
C VAL A 57 -15.59 -10.29 2.11
N TYR A 58 -14.55 -9.59 1.63
CA TYR A 58 -13.19 -9.78 2.13
C TYR A 58 -13.07 -9.42 3.62
N PHE A 59 -13.66 -8.30 4.05
CA PHE A 59 -13.68 -7.93 5.47
C PHE A 59 -14.43 -8.97 6.32
N GLY A 60 -15.57 -9.48 5.85
CA GLY A 60 -16.31 -10.55 6.51
C GLY A 60 -15.51 -11.84 6.66
N VAL A 61 -14.78 -12.24 5.60
CA VAL A 61 -13.85 -13.37 5.62
C VAL A 61 -12.73 -13.16 6.64
N LEU A 62 -12.14 -11.97 6.70
CA LEU A 62 -11.15 -11.62 7.73
C LEU A 62 -11.73 -11.75 9.14
N VAL A 63 -12.96 -11.26 9.36
CA VAL A 63 -13.62 -11.38 10.67
C VAL A 63 -13.79 -12.84 11.08
N ILE A 64 -14.22 -13.70 10.15
CA ILE A 64 -14.36 -15.14 10.38
C ILE A 64 -13.01 -15.78 10.70
N GLU A 65 -11.97 -15.47 9.94
CA GLU A 65 -10.61 -15.98 10.16
C GLU A 65 -10.07 -15.60 11.55
N TYR A 66 -10.28 -14.35 11.98
CA TYR A 66 -9.90 -13.90 13.32
C TYR A 66 -10.67 -14.63 14.42
N ARG A 67 -11.98 -14.81 14.25
CA ARG A 67 -12.83 -15.56 15.20
C ARG A 67 -12.41 -17.02 15.31
N GLN A 68 -12.12 -17.69 14.20
CA GLN A 68 -11.65 -19.08 14.20
C GLN A 68 -10.32 -19.24 14.94
N ARG A 69 -9.45 -18.23 14.85
CA ARG A 69 -8.17 -18.19 15.57
C ARG A 69 -8.31 -17.75 17.04
N LYS A 70 -9.52 -17.45 17.51
CA LYS A 70 -9.80 -16.88 18.84
C LYS A 70 -9.00 -15.59 19.09
N LYS A 71 -8.75 -14.82 18.03
CA LYS A 71 -8.02 -13.54 18.10
C LYS A 71 -8.98 -12.37 18.02
N THR A 72 -8.69 -11.32 18.76
CA THR A 72 -9.42 -10.06 18.66
C THR A 72 -8.98 -9.31 17.40
N ILE A 73 -9.94 -8.83 16.62
CA ILE A 73 -9.67 -7.95 15.48
C ILE A 73 -9.16 -6.61 16.02
N TRP A 74 -8.10 -6.10 15.42
CA TRP A 74 -7.55 -4.79 15.72
C TRP A 74 -7.25 -4.06 14.41
N LEU A 75 -7.39 -2.74 14.41
CA LEU A 75 -7.12 -1.88 13.26
C LEU A 75 -5.76 -1.21 13.36
N TRP A 76 -5.47 -0.65 14.54
CA TRP A 76 -4.16 -0.14 14.89
C TRP A 76 -3.73 -0.73 16.22
N ARG A 77 -2.43 -0.96 16.37
CA ARG A 77 -1.84 -1.43 17.61
C ARG A 77 -0.56 -0.66 17.89
N LEU A 78 -0.33 -0.33 19.16
CA LEU A 78 0.95 0.18 19.62
C LEU A 78 1.87 -0.99 19.93
N VAL A 79 2.99 -1.09 19.22
CA VAL A 79 3.98 -2.16 19.38
C VAL A 79 5.23 -1.58 20.02
N ARG A 80 5.60 -2.09 21.20
CA ARG A 80 6.78 -1.66 21.94
C ARG A 80 8.03 -2.34 21.39
N ARG A 81 9.10 -1.57 21.20
CA ARG A 81 10.46 -2.01 20.88
C ARG A 81 11.44 -1.33 21.85
N SER A 82 12.70 -1.77 21.82
CA SER A 82 13.79 -1.17 22.61
C SER A 82 13.87 0.35 22.50
N ASN A 83 13.57 0.89 21.31
CA ASN A 83 13.68 2.32 21.03
C ASN A 83 12.39 3.14 21.20
N GLY A 84 11.28 2.50 21.59
CA GLY A 84 9.99 3.17 21.79
C GLY A 84 8.80 2.40 21.21
N ARG A 85 7.67 3.08 21.01
CA ARG A 85 6.42 2.46 20.55
C ARG A 85 6.09 2.89 19.12
N TYR A 86 5.88 1.93 18.23
CA TYR A 86 5.39 2.18 16.87
C TYR A 86 3.88 2.01 16.85
N ILE A 87 3.17 2.90 16.15
CA ILE A 87 1.82 2.60 15.69
C ILE A 87 1.98 1.62 14.55
N VAL A 88 1.17 0.57 14.50
CA VAL A 88 1.16 -0.40 13.41
C VAL A 88 -0.28 -0.58 12.97
N GLY A 89 -0.53 -0.40 11.68
CA GLY A 89 -1.83 -0.68 11.09
C GLY A 89 -1.98 -2.14 10.69
N ASN A 90 -3.15 -2.72 10.92
CA ASN A 90 -3.54 -4.01 10.34
C ASN A 90 -3.85 -3.80 8.86
N GLN A 91 -2.83 -3.97 8.03
CA GLN A 91 -2.89 -3.69 6.61
C GLN A 91 -4.12 -4.31 5.92
N HIS A 92 -4.46 -5.56 6.21
CA HIS A 92 -5.59 -6.25 5.57
C HIS A 92 -6.94 -5.63 5.94
N ALA A 93 -7.16 -5.38 7.24
CA ALA A 93 -8.40 -4.79 7.72
C ALA A 93 -8.53 -3.32 7.26
N LEU A 94 -7.46 -2.54 7.37
CA LEU A 94 -7.41 -1.15 6.93
C LEU A 94 -7.63 -1.05 5.42
N PHE A 95 -6.97 -1.90 4.62
CA PHE A 95 -7.14 -1.91 3.18
C PHE A 95 -8.60 -2.19 2.78
N ALA A 96 -9.26 -3.16 3.44
CA ALA A 96 -10.66 -3.48 3.16
C ALA A 96 -11.60 -2.32 3.54
N ILE A 97 -11.43 -1.74 4.73
CA ILE A 97 -12.27 -0.63 5.22
C ILE A 97 -12.09 0.62 4.36
N PHE A 98 -10.85 1.00 4.07
CA PHE A 98 -10.60 2.20 3.26
C PHE A 98 -11.01 1.98 1.80
N SER A 99 -10.88 0.76 1.25
CA SER A 99 -11.45 0.44 -0.07
C SER A 99 -12.97 0.63 -0.08
N LEU A 100 -13.66 0.15 0.96
CA LEU A 100 -15.10 0.32 1.10
C LEU A 100 -15.50 1.81 1.12
N ILE A 101 -14.82 2.62 1.93
CA ILE A 101 -15.07 4.06 2.05
C ILE A 101 -14.80 4.76 0.72
N THR A 102 -13.68 4.48 0.07
CA THR A 102 -13.31 5.11 -1.20
C THR A 102 -14.28 4.73 -2.33
N CYS A 103 -14.71 3.48 -2.42
CA CYS A 103 -15.74 3.06 -3.37
C CYS A 103 -17.08 3.78 -3.11
N ALA A 104 -17.48 3.99 -1.85
CA ALA A 104 -18.69 4.74 -1.52
C ALA A 104 -18.58 6.22 -1.92
N VAL A 105 -17.45 6.87 -1.65
CA VAL A 105 -17.20 8.26 -2.10
C VAL A 105 -17.16 8.35 -3.62
N MET A 106 -16.58 7.35 -4.30
CA MET A 106 -16.55 7.25 -5.75
C MET A 106 -17.96 7.17 -6.34
N ILE A 107 -18.88 6.43 -5.73
CA ILE A 107 -20.27 6.40 -6.20
C ILE A 107 -20.86 7.82 -6.20
N GLY A 108 -20.71 8.57 -5.10
CA GLY A 108 -21.17 9.97 -5.04
C GLY A 108 -20.51 10.86 -6.10
N TYR A 109 -19.21 10.67 -6.34
CA TYR A 109 -18.48 11.31 -7.43
C TYR A 109 -19.09 11.01 -8.81
N LEU A 110 -19.37 9.75 -9.12
CA LEU A 110 -19.96 9.35 -10.40
C LEU A 110 -21.42 9.82 -10.55
N VAL A 111 -22.20 9.86 -9.44
CA VAL A 111 -23.55 10.48 -9.42
C VAL A 111 -23.44 11.95 -9.82
N ASN A 112 -22.51 12.70 -9.22
CA ASN A 112 -22.35 14.11 -9.52
C ASN A 112 -21.98 14.33 -11.00
N PHE A 113 -21.06 13.53 -11.57
CA PHE A 113 -20.75 13.60 -13.00
C PHE A 113 -21.95 13.29 -13.89
N HIS A 114 -22.80 12.32 -13.51
CA HIS A 114 -24.05 12.04 -14.23
C HIS A 114 -25.00 13.25 -14.16
N GLN A 115 -25.22 13.80 -12.97
CA GLN A 115 -26.10 14.97 -12.77
C GLN A 115 -25.62 16.18 -13.56
N VAL A 116 -24.32 16.47 -13.51
CA VAL A 116 -23.70 17.64 -14.15
C VAL A 116 -23.68 17.51 -15.67
N PHE A 117 -23.20 16.39 -16.21
CA PHE A 117 -22.93 16.30 -17.66
C PHE A 117 -24.04 15.65 -18.46
N VAL A 118 -24.83 14.74 -17.86
CA VAL A 118 -25.93 14.06 -18.56
C VAL A 118 -27.24 14.79 -18.29
N LEU A 119 -27.54 15.09 -17.03
CA LEU A 119 -28.80 15.74 -16.66
C LEU A 119 -28.72 17.27 -16.69
N LYS A 120 -27.52 17.86 -16.78
CA LYS A 120 -27.29 19.33 -16.73
C LYS A 120 -27.91 19.97 -15.48
N THR A 121 -27.83 19.27 -14.35
CA THR A 121 -28.32 19.68 -13.02
C THR A 121 -27.17 19.74 -12.02
N HIS A 122 -27.36 20.42 -10.88
CA HIS A 122 -26.36 20.50 -9.79
C HIS A 122 -24.97 20.98 -10.22
N GLN A 123 -24.95 21.89 -11.20
CA GLN A 123 -23.72 22.48 -11.71
C GLN A 123 -22.96 23.26 -10.64
N ASP A 124 -23.66 23.89 -9.68
CA ASP A 124 -23.08 24.62 -8.55
C ASP A 124 -22.31 23.73 -7.57
N ASP A 125 -22.65 22.44 -7.49
CA ASP A 125 -22.02 21.49 -6.58
C ASP A 125 -20.83 20.74 -7.20
N ALA A 126 -20.60 20.90 -8.51
CA ALA A 126 -19.67 20.08 -9.29
C ALA A 126 -18.25 20.03 -8.71
N PHE A 127 -17.75 21.14 -8.18
CA PHE A 127 -16.37 21.21 -7.69
C PHE A 127 -16.16 20.67 -6.28
N TYR A 128 -17.20 20.49 -5.46
CA TYR A 128 -17.06 19.76 -4.20
C TYR A 128 -16.69 18.31 -4.50
N TRP A 129 -17.45 17.65 -5.37
CA TRP A 129 -17.19 16.26 -5.72
C TRP A 129 -15.88 16.08 -6.49
N ARG A 130 -15.60 16.97 -7.47
CA ARG A 130 -14.40 16.86 -8.32
C ARG A 130 -13.10 16.84 -7.54
N THR A 131 -13.01 17.56 -6.43
CA THR A 131 -11.77 17.66 -5.66
C THR A 131 -11.75 16.69 -4.47
N THR A 132 -12.89 16.43 -3.82
CA THR A 132 -12.97 15.54 -2.65
C THR A 132 -12.60 14.09 -2.93
N ILE A 133 -12.75 13.58 -4.16
CA ILE A 133 -12.36 12.20 -4.49
C ILE A 133 -10.85 11.95 -4.26
N PHE A 134 -10.01 12.97 -4.47
CA PHE A 134 -8.57 12.87 -4.25
C PHE A 134 -8.21 12.71 -2.78
N ILE A 135 -9.04 13.23 -1.86
CA ILE A 135 -8.88 13.00 -0.41
C ILE A 135 -9.10 11.53 -0.11
N ALA A 136 -10.17 10.92 -0.62
CA ALA A 136 -10.44 9.49 -0.38
C ALA A 136 -9.29 8.60 -0.88
N PHE A 137 -8.80 8.86 -2.10
CA PHE A 137 -7.60 8.18 -2.62
C PHE A 137 -6.37 8.42 -1.75
N GLY A 138 -6.08 9.68 -1.43
CA GLY A 138 -4.92 10.05 -0.63
C GLY A 138 -4.92 9.37 0.73
N VAL A 139 -6.06 9.34 1.43
CA VAL A 139 -6.22 8.70 2.73
C VAL A 139 -5.98 7.19 2.64
N GLN A 140 -6.62 6.51 1.68
CA GLN A 140 -6.45 5.07 1.53
C GLN A 140 -5.01 4.70 1.18
N LEU A 141 -4.41 5.38 0.21
CA LEU A 141 -3.03 5.10 -0.20
C LEU A 141 -2.06 5.41 0.94
N TRP A 142 -2.23 6.53 1.65
CA TRP A 142 -1.41 6.89 2.80
C TRP A 142 -1.46 5.83 3.89
N VAL A 143 -2.66 5.45 4.37
CA VAL A 143 -2.81 4.45 5.43
C VAL A 143 -2.21 3.10 5.01
N THR A 144 -2.45 2.67 3.77
CA THR A 144 -1.91 1.40 3.25
C THR A 144 -0.39 1.42 3.18
N SER A 145 0.19 2.52 2.67
CA SER A 145 1.64 2.68 2.55
C SER A 145 2.34 2.71 3.90
N PHE A 146 1.77 3.39 4.89
CA PHE A 146 2.36 3.43 6.23
C PHE A 146 2.20 2.12 7.00
N ALA A 147 1.09 1.41 6.84
CA ALA A 147 0.95 0.06 7.40
C ALA A 147 2.06 -0.87 6.86
N ASN A 148 2.33 -0.81 5.55
CA ASN A 148 3.43 -1.54 4.92
C ASN A 148 4.81 -1.09 5.43
N LEU A 149 5.05 0.22 5.48
CA LEU A 149 6.32 0.79 5.92
C LEU A 149 6.63 0.41 7.38
N GLN A 150 5.66 0.55 8.28
CA GLN A 150 5.81 0.19 9.70
C GLN A 150 6.03 -1.30 9.89
N ALA A 151 5.30 -2.16 9.16
CA ALA A 151 5.54 -3.60 9.16
C ALA A 151 6.96 -3.93 8.68
N GLY A 152 7.43 -3.27 7.61
CA GLY A 152 8.79 -3.40 7.08
C GLY A 152 9.86 -2.95 8.07
N ILE A 153 9.66 -1.83 8.76
CA ILE A 153 10.57 -1.33 9.81
C ILE A 153 10.68 -2.37 10.93
N LEU A 154 9.55 -2.87 11.44
CA LEU A 154 9.55 -3.84 12.53
C LEU A 154 10.22 -5.16 12.14
N ALA A 155 9.94 -5.67 10.93
CA ALA A 155 10.59 -6.87 10.41
C ALA A 155 12.11 -6.65 10.24
N SER A 156 12.52 -5.49 9.70
CA SER A 156 13.94 -5.17 9.52
C SER A 156 14.69 -4.99 10.85
N GLN A 157 14.07 -4.44 11.89
CA GLN A 157 14.69 -4.27 13.19
C GLN A 157 14.92 -5.62 13.89
N ALA A 158 13.95 -6.54 13.78
CA ALA A 158 14.10 -7.89 14.29
C ALA A 158 15.29 -8.62 13.64
N ALA A 159 15.50 -8.43 12.34
CA ALA A 159 16.56 -9.11 11.60
C ALA A 159 17.93 -8.42 11.69
N ALA A 160 17.98 -7.08 11.57
CA ALA A 160 19.23 -6.33 11.40
C ALA A 160 19.79 -5.71 12.68
N LYS A 161 18.99 -5.56 13.74
CA LYS A 161 19.29 -4.75 14.94
C LYS A 161 19.74 -3.30 14.66
N LYS A 162 19.61 -2.83 13.41
CA LYS A 162 19.88 -1.45 13.00
C LYS A 162 18.59 -0.66 13.03
N TYR A 163 18.66 0.51 13.65
CA TYR A 163 17.52 1.41 13.79
C TYR A 163 17.55 2.44 12.67
N ILE A 164 16.75 2.21 11.62
CA ILE A 164 16.71 3.11 10.45
C ILE A 164 15.89 4.37 10.75
N LEU A 165 14.78 4.25 11.49
CA LEU A 165 13.87 5.36 11.79
C LEU A 165 13.39 5.31 13.25
N SER A 166 13.56 6.42 13.98
CA SER A 166 13.04 6.56 15.34
C SER A 166 11.50 6.43 15.37
N PRO A 167 10.90 5.74 16.36
CA PRO A 167 9.44 5.60 16.45
C PRO A 167 8.72 6.95 16.56
N VAL A 168 9.32 7.93 17.24
CA VAL A 168 8.74 9.28 17.36
C VAL A 168 8.64 9.91 15.98
N LEU A 169 9.72 9.89 15.20
CA LEU A 169 9.73 10.45 13.85
C LEU A 169 8.75 9.71 12.93
N ALA A 170 8.71 8.38 13.00
CA ALA A 170 7.80 7.56 12.20
C ALA A 170 6.32 7.86 12.50
N ASN A 171 5.95 7.93 13.78
CA ASN A 171 4.56 8.20 14.19
C ASN A 171 4.18 9.67 13.96
N THR A 172 5.08 10.61 14.24
CA THR A 172 4.86 12.04 13.97
C THR A 172 4.70 12.28 12.48
N PHE A 173 5.51 11.63 11.63
CA PHE A 173 5.32 11.73 10.19
C PHE A 173 4.01 11.06 9.76
N TYR A 174 3.68 9.88 10.29
CA TYR A 174 2.43 9.17 9.95
C TYR A 174 1.17 9.98 10.29
N ILE A 175 1.07 10.53 11.51
CA ILE A 175 -0.13 11.25 11.97
C ILE A 175 -0.05 12.73 11.62
N GLY A 176 1.07 13.38 11.93
CA GLY A 176 1.23 14.82 11.77
C GLY A 176 1.18 15.25 10.31
N ALA A 177 1.94 14.58 9.43
CA ALA A 177 1.90 14.91 8.00
C ALA A 177 0.52 14.57 7.40
N PHE A 178 -0.12 13.48 7.86
CA PHE A 178 -1.47 13.11 7.43
C PHE A 178 -2.51 14.17 7.78
N LEU A 179 -2.58 14.58 9.05
CA LEU A 179 -3.56 15.55 9.52
C LEU A 179 -3.32 16.91 8.89
N ALA A 180 -2.05 17.36 8.81
CA ALA A 180 -1.70 18.63 8.17
C ALA A 180 -2.13 18.66 6.70
N MET A 181 -1.84 17.58 5.95
CA MET A 181 -2.24 17.45 4.55
C MET A 181 -3.76 17.38 4.40
N LEU A 182 -4.43 16.52 5.17
CA LEU A 182 -5.87 16.30 5.10
C LEU A 182 -6.65 17.59 5.38
N LEU A 183 -6.30 18.31 6.46
CA LEU A 183 -6.98 19.56 6.82
C LEU A 183 -6.73 20.65 5.80
N SER A 184 -5.52 20.73 5.25
CA SER A 184 -5.18 21.71 4.21
C SER A 184 -5.94 21.43 2.90
N CYS A 185 -5.97 20.18 2.45
CA CYS A 185 -6.74 19.77 1.27
C CYS A 185 -8.24 20.01 1.48
N LEU A 186 -8.80 19.57 2.61
CA LEU A 186 -10.23 19.74 2.90
C LEU A 186 -10.64 21.22 2.95
N SER A 187 -9.81 22.08 3.54
CA SER A 187 -10.07 23.52 3.59
C SER A 187 -10.08 24.13 2.19
N LEU A 188 -9.09 23.79 1.35
CA LEU A 188 -9.02 24.26 -0.02
C LEU A 188 -10.14 23.69 -0.91
N ASP A 189 -10.56 22.44 -0.69
CA ASP A 189 -11.71 21.80 -1.35
C ASP A 189 -12.98 22.62 -1.11
N ILE A 190 -13.26 22.93 0.16
CA ILE A 190 -14.44 23.71 0.56
C ILE A 190 -14.39 25.10 -0.08
N VAL A 191 -13.25 25.79 -0.01
CA VAL A 191 -13.09 27.12 -0.61
C VAL A 191 -13.28 27.05 -2.14
N CYS A 192 -12.75 26.02 -2.79
CA CYS A 192 -12.90 25.81 -4.23
C CYS A 192 -14.37 25.56 -4.62
N GLY A 193 -15.08 24.70 -3.89
CA GLY A 193 -16.50 24.44 -4.09
C GLY A 193 -17.36 25.69 -3.89
N VAL A 194 -17.11 26.46 -2.83
CA VAL A 194 -17.82 27.73 -2.58
C VAL A 194 -17.54 28.75 -3.68
N ALA A 195 -16.27 28.91 -4.09
CA ALA A 195 -15.89 29.83 -5.16
C ALA A 195 -16.57 29.47 -6.48
N TRP A 196 -16.62 28.17 -6.82
CA TRP A 196 -17.33 27.68 -7.99
C TRP A 196 -18.84 27.91 -7.91
N ALA A 197 -19.49 27.57 -6.80
CA ALA A 197 -20.94 27.80 -6.65
C ALA A 197 -21.30 29.29 -6.83
N GLN A 198 -20.46 30.21 -6.32
CA GLN A 198 -20.61 31.64 -6.55
C GLN A 198 -20.38 32.03 -8.01
N CYS A 199 -19.39 31.45 -8.68
CA CYS A 199 -19.13 31.64 -10.11
C CYS A 199 -20.33 31.19 -10.94
N TRP A 200 -20.87 30.00 -10.65
CA TRP A 200 -22.03 29.43 -11.34
C TRP A 200 -23.27 30.32 -11.21
N ARG A 201 -23.60 30.77 -9.99
CA ARG A 201 -24.72 31.70 -9.77
C ARG A 201 -24.54 33.02 -10.53
N ALA A 202 -23.33 33.57 -10.53
CA ALA A 202 -23.03 34.78 -11.30
C ALA A 202 -23.19 34.56 -12.80
N HIS A 203 -22.80 33.39 -13.31
CA HIS A 203 -22.98 33.01 -14.70
C HIS A 203 -24.47 32.91 -15.08
N VAL A 204 -25.29 32.24 -14.26
CA VAL A 204 -26.75 32.13 -14.49
C VAL A 204 -27.40 33.52 -14.50
N GLN A 205 -26.99 34.43 -13.61
CA GLN A 205 -27.47 35.82 -13.61
C GLN A 205 -27.12 36.56 -14.90
N VAL A 206 -25.89 36.39 -15.40
CA VAL A 206 -25.45 36.99 -16.66
C VAL A 206 -26.25 36.42 -17.84
N LEU A 207 -26.48 35.10 -17.90
CA LEU A 207 -27.31 34.50 -18.95
C LEU A 207 -28.73 35.06 -18.95
N ALA A 208 -29.36 35.19 -17.77
CA ALA A 208 -30.69 35.77 -17.66
C ALA A 208 -30.72 37.23 -18.18
N GLN A 209 -29.73 38.03 -17.80
CA GLN A 209 -29.61 39.42 -18.28
C GLN A 209 -29.35 39.51 -19.78
N LEU A 210 -28.51 38.64 -20.34
CA LEU A 210 -28.26 38.59 -21.78
C LEU A 210 -29.53 38.21 -22.55
N ARG A 211 -30.35 37.29 -22.04
CA ARG A 211 -31.65 36.94 -22.64
C ARG A 211 -32.64 38.12 -22.58
N THR A 212 -32.61 38.93 -21.51
CA THR A 212 -33.41 40.16 -21.47
C THR A 212 -32.89 41.20 -22.47
N LEU A 213 -31.57 41.36 -22.58
CA LEU A 213 -30.94 42.29 -23.53
C LEU A 213 -31.14 41.87 -24.98
N SER A 214 -31.17 40.57 -25.28
CA SER A 214 -31.43 40.08 -26.63
C SER A 214 -32.80 40.51 -27.14
N VAL A 215 -33.81 40.58 -26.27
CA VAL A 215 -35.15 41.06 -26.62
C VAL A 215 -35.26 42.59 -26.58
N THR A 216 -34.65 43.25 -25.58
CA THR A 216 -34.84 44.69 -25.35
C THR A 216 -33.92 45.60 -26.16
N ARG A 217 -32.78 45.08 -26.64
CA ARG A 217 -31.75 45.85 -27.38
C ARG A 217 -31.31 45.15 -28.66
N VAL A 218 -32.27 44.76 -29.49
CA VAL A 218 -32.04 44.04 -30.76
C VAL A 218 -31.12 44.83 -31.72
N ASN A 219 -31.16 46.17 -31.65
CA ASN A 219 -30.46 47.06 -32.58
C ASN A 219 -29.02 47.43 -32.15
N ASP A 220 -28.53 46.93 -31.01
CA ASP A 220 -27.16 47.21 -30.57
C ASP A 220 -26.14 46.61 -31.54
N THR A 221 -25.12 47.39 -31.90
CA THR A 221 -24.02 46.87 -32.72
C THR A 221 -23.19 45.86 -31.92
N PRO A 222 -22.50 44.90 -32.59
CA PRO A 222 -21.62 43.95 -31.90
C PRO A 222 -20.55 44.61 -31.01
N ALA A 223 -20.06 45.79 -31.39
CA ALA A 223 -19.09 46.53 -30.59
C ALA A 223 -19.71 47.11 -29.30
N GLN A 224 -20.92 47.68 -29.38
CA GLN A 224 -21.64 48.18 -28.21
C GLN A 224 -22.01 47.05 -27.25
N ALA A 225 -22.55 45.95 -27.78
CA ALA A 225 -22.89 44.78 -26.99
C ALA A 225 -21.64 44.18 -26.31
N ALA A 226 -20.53 44.01 -27.03
CA ALA A 226 -19.27 43.52 -26.46
C ALA A 226 -18.74 44.45 -25.36
N ALA A 227 -18.83 45.77 -25.53
CA ALA A 227 -18.39 46.74 -24.53
C ALA A 227 -19.22 46.64 -23.24
N LEU A 228 -20.55 46.50 -23.35
CA LEU A 228 -21.44 46.31 -22.20
C LEU A 228 -21.14 44.99 -21.46
N VAL A 229 -21.00 43.89 -22.20
CA VAL A 229 -20.80 42.56 -21.64
C VAL A 229 -19.41 42.41 -21.02
N ASN A 230 -18.35 42.79 -21.73
CA ASN A 230 -16.98 42.69 -21.22
C ASN A 230 -16.67 43.75 -20.15
N GLY A 231 -17.28 44.95 -20.24
CA GLY A 231 -17.00 46.07 -19.35
C GLY A 231 -17.74 46.01 -18.01
N GLY A 232 -18.85 45.26 -17.92
CA GLY A 232 -19.66 45.19 -16.70
C GLY A 232 -20.07 43.77 -16.33
N LEU A 233 -20.85 43.12 -17.18
CA LEU A 233 -21.56 41.87 -16.82
C LEU A 233 -20.60 40.72 -16.48
N LEU A 234 -19.54 40.55 -17.27
CA LEU A 234 -18.58 39.47 -17.06
C LEU A 234 -17.60 39.72 -15.91
N ASN A 235 -17.47 40.94 -15.37
CA ASN A 235 -16.48 41.23 -14.32
C ASN A 235 -16.70 40.36 -13.07
N ARG A 236 -17.96 40.16 -12.68
CA ARG A 236 -18.31 39.34 -11.52
C ARG A 236 -18.00 37.86 -11.78
N VAL A 237 -18.36 37.34 -12.95
CA VAL A 237 -18.07 35.95 -13.35
C VAL A 237 -16.57 35.72 -13.40
N ASN A 238 -15.83 36.60 -14.08
CA ASN A 238 -14.38 36.52 -14.25
C ASN A 238 -13.62 36.61 -12.92
N SER A 239 -14.07 37.47 -11.99
CA SER A 239 -13.48 37.56 -10.66
C SER A 239 -13.65 36.26 -9.86
N ARG A 240 -14.86 35.68 -9.87
CA ARG A 240 -15.15 34.43 -9.14
C ARG A 240 -14.49 33.22 -9.78
N LEU A 241 -14.58 33.11 -11.11
CA LEU A 241 -13.85 32.10 -11.88
C LEU A 241 -12.35 32.18 -11.60
N GLY A 242 -11.83 33.40 -11.47
CA GLY A 242 -10.42 33.59 -11.19
C GLY A 242 -9.99 33.09 -9.82
N LEU A 243 -10.82 33.31 -8.79
CA LEU A 243 -10.63 32.70 -7.48
C LEU A 243 -10.68 31.16 -7.59
N THR A 244 -11.67 30.59 -8.27
CA THR A 244 -11.78 29.14 -8.48
C THR A 244 -10.54 28.56 -9.15
N ILE A 245 -10.02 29.22 -10.20
CA ILE A 245 -8.81 28.78 -10.89
C ILE A 245 -7.61 28.84 -9.93
N ALA A 246 -7.46 29.91 -9.15
CA ALA A 246 -6.35 30.04 -8.21
C ALA A 246 -6.39 28.95 -7.12
N THR A 247 -7.57 28.66 -6.56
CA THR A 247 -7.76 27.62 -5.56
C THR A 247 -7.54 26.23 -6.14
N LEU A 248 -8.00 25.97 -7.38
CA LEU A 248 -7.71 24.72 -8.09
C LEU A 248 -6.22 24.49 -8.29
N ARG A 249 -5.46 25.55 -8.61
CA ARG A 249 -4.01 25.41 -8.76
C ARG A 249 -3.35 25.05 -7.44
N ALA A 250 -3.70 25.77 -6.38
CA ALA A 250 -3.15 25.55 -5.05
C ALA A 250 -3.44 24.13 -4.55
N ILE A 251 -4.68 23.67 -4.69
CA ILE A 251 -5.08 22.36 -4.19
C ILE A 251 -4.49 21.21 -4.99
N ASN A 252 -4.43 21.31 -6.33
CA ASN A 252 -3.83 20.26 -7.15
C ASN A 252 -2.31 20.19 -6.97
N ALA A 253 -1.64 21.32 -6.70
CA ALA A 253 -0.23 21.31 -6.29
C ALA A 253 -0.04 20.61 -4.94
N LEU A 254 -0.95 20.85 -3.99
CA LEU A 254 -0.94 20.18 -2.69
C LEU A 254 -1.21 18.68 -2.81
N TYR A 255 -2.17 18.26 -3.63
CA TYR A 255 -2.41 16.85 -3.94
C TYR A 255 -1.18 16.20 -4.57
N ALA A 256 -0.56 16.83 -5.58
CA ALA A 256 0.66 16.32 -6.20
C ALA A 256 1.76 16.13 -5.15
N PHE A 257 1.98 17.10 -4.27
CA PHE A 257 2.94 16.99 -3.17
C PHE A 257 2.59 15.83 -2.22
N GLY A 258 1.32 15.68 -1.82
CA GLY A 258 0.86 14.57 -0.98
C GLY A 258 1.12 13.20 -1.61
N PHE A 259 0.82 13.03 -2.89
CA PHE A 259 1.10 11.78 -3.60
C PHE A 259 2.61 11.52 -3.79
N THR A 260 3.44 12.56 -3.91
CA THR A 260 4.91 12.42 -3.87
C THR A 260 5.38 11.86 -2.52
N LEU A 261 4.81 12.32 -1.40
CA LEU A 261 5.13 11.77 -0.08
C LEU A 261 4.70 10.30 0.05
N ILE A 262 3.56 9.92 -0.53
CA ILE A 262 3.12 8.52 -0.61
C ILE A 262 4.15 7.70 -1.39
N ILE A 263 4.60 8.16 -2.56
CA ILE A 263 5.65 7.48 -3.35
C ILE A 263 6.91 7.28 -2.50
N ALA A 264 7.39 8.33 -1.82
CA ALA A 264 8.56 8.26 -0.97
C ALA A 264 8.41 7.21 0.15
N ALA A 265 7.25 7.16 0.81
CA ALA A 265 6.96 6.16 1.84
C ALA A 265 7.00 4.72 1.29
N ASN A 266 6.43 4.47 0.10
CA ASN A 266 6.45 3.15 -0.53
C ASN A 266 7.86 2.76 -1.01
N LEU A 267 8.66 3.70 -1.53
CA LEU A 267 10.05 3.45 -1.89
C LEU A 267 10.89 3.10 -0.66
N GLY A 268 10.65 3.76 0.47
CA GLY A 268 11.23 3.38 1.77
C GLY A 268 10.84 1.95 2.17
N GLY A 269 9.56 1.59 2.05
CA GLY A 269 9.07 0.23 2.30
C GLY A 269 9.72 -0.82 1.38
N LEU A 270 9.85 -0.53 0.09
CA LEU A 270 10.54 -1.40 -0.88
C LEU A 270 12.02 -1.58 -0.54
N ALA A 271 12.74 -0.51 -0.19
CA ALA A 271 14.15 -0.58 0.19
C ALA A 271 14.36 -1.48 1.42
N LEU A 272 13.46 -1.40 2.41
CA LEU A 272 13.46 -2.29 3.58
C LEU A 272 13.20 -3.75 3.18
N LEU A 273 12.25 -4.01 2.28
CA LEU A 273 11.97 -5.36 1.78
C LEU A 273 13.15 -5.95 1.00
N PHE A 274 13.87 -5.15 0.20
CA PHE A 274 15.08 -5.61 -0.49
C PHE A 274 16.20 -5.94 0.50
N THR A 275 16.32 -5.15 1.57
CA THR A 275 17.29 -5.42 2.64
C THR A 275 16.95 -6.73 3.35
N LEU A 276 15.68 -6.94 3.70
CA LEU A 276 15.19 -8.21 4.27
C LEU A 276 15.46 -9.39 3.33
N ARG A 277 15.18 -9.24 2.03
CA ARG A 277 15.44 -10.27 1.02
C ARG A 277 16.90 -10.69 0.99
N ARG A 278 17.81 -9.71 1.08
CA ARG A 278 19.25 -9.98 1.11
C ARG A 278 19.63 -10.78 2.36
N GLN A 279 19.06 -10.45 3.51
CA GLN A 279 19.28 -11.19 4.77
C GLN A 279 18.70 -12.61 4.72
N ILE A 280 17.50 -12.78 4.17
CA ILE A 280 16.87 -14.10 4.00
C ILE A 280 17.71 -14.97 3.06
N ASN A 281 18.17 -14.40 1.93
CA ASN A 281 19.05 -15.10 1.00
C ASN A 281 20.38 -15.49 1.65
N PHE A 282 20.93 -14.63 2.51
CA PHE A 282 22.14 -14.93 3.27
C PHE A 282 21.92 -16.09 4.24
N ASN A 283 20.84 -16.06 5.01
CA ASN A 283 20.49 -17.14 5.94
C ASN A 283 20.18 -18.46 5.21
N MET A 284 19.54 -18.41 4.04
CA MET A 284 19.30 -19.60 3.21
C MET A 284 20.59 -20.23 2.71
N ARG A 285 21.61 -19.43 2.36
CA ARG A 285 22.93 -19.94 1.97
C ARG A 285 23.64 -20.61 3.14
N ARG A 286 23.59 -19.99 4.33
CA ARG A 286 24.18 -20.58 5.53
C ARG A 286 23.53 -21.94 5.88
N MET A 287 22.21 -22.07 5.74
CA MET A 287 21.53 -23.34 5.94
C MET A 287 21.92 -24.42 4.92
N SER A 288 22.13 -24.05 3.64
CA SER A 288 22.59 -25.02 2.65
C SER A 288 24.01 -25.52 2.94
N ASP A 289 24.87 -24.65 3.46
CA ASP A 289 26.25 -25.00 3.82
C ASP A 289 26.27 -25.95 5.02
N ASP A 290 25.49 -25.67 6.07
CA ASP A 290 25.36 -26.55 7.25
C ASP A 290 24.81 -27.95 6.88
N GLN A 291 23.91 -28.01 5.88
CA GLN A 291 23.35 -29.27 5.40
C GLN A 291 24.37 -30.09 4.57
N ALA A 292 25.22 -29.43 3.78
CA ALA A 292 26.29 -30.09 3.02
C ALA A 292 27.31 -30.77 3.95
N VAL A 293 27.69 -30.09 5.05
CA VAL A 293 28.63 -30.65 6.05
C VAL A 293 28.05 -31.86 6.80
N SER A 294 26.72 -31.91 6.94
CA SER A 294 26.03 -32.98 7.69
C SER A 294 25.74 -34.24 6.85
N THR A 295 26.05 -34.24 5.55
CA THR A 295 25.96 -35.45 4.74
C THR A 295 27.14 -36.33 5.13
N PRO A 296 26.93 -37.47 5.85
CA PRO A 296 28.03 -38.31 6.28
C PRO A 296 28.79 -38.71 5.02
N GLY A 297 30.06 -38.30 4.94
CA GLY A 297 30.94 -38.77 3.89
C GLY A 297 30.80 -40.28 3.86
N ILE A 298 30.39 -40.81 2.70
CA ILE A 298 30.47 -42.23 2.39
C ILE A 298 31.83 -42.65 2.90
N ALA A 299 31.84 -43.45 3.96
CA ALA A 299 33.05 -43.94 4.56
C ALA A 299 33.84 -44.56 3.40
N LEU A 300 34.94 -43.90 3.02
CA LEU A 300 35.93 -44.51 2.14
C LEU A 300 36.26 -45.83 2.82
N THR A 301 35.86 -46.92 2.18
CA THR A 301 36.24 -48.26 2.54
C THR A 301 37.72 -48.24 2.91
N PRO A 302 38.10 -48.75 4.10
CA PRO A 302 39.50 -48.75 4.50
C PRO A 302 40.32 -49.45 3.41
N PRO A 303 41.50 -48.93 3.03
CA PRO A 303 42.38 -49.66 2.15
C PRO A 303 42.70 -51.00 2.81
N GLU A 304 42.50 -52.06 2.06
CA GLU A 304 42.86 -53.43 2.42
C GLU A 304 44.36 -53.45 2.79
N GLU A 305 44.64 -53.68 4.07
CA GLU A 305 45.97 -53.73 4.67
C GLU A 305 46.60 -55.09 4.32
N ASN A 306 47.33 -55.16 3.21
CA ASN A 306 48.27 -56.26 2.97
C ASN A 306 49.49 -56.06 3.87
N GLY A 307 49.72 -57.03 4.76
CA GLY A 307 50.64 -56.91 5.88
C GLY A 307 52.13 -56.96 5.52
N ASP A 308 52.92 -56.31 6.38
CA ASP A 308 54.31 -56.66 6.68
C ASP A 308 54.58 -56.33 8.16
N PRO A 309 55.15 -57.25 8.97
CA PRO A 309 55.47 -57.00 10.37
C PRO A 309 56.92 -56.49 10.55
N LEU A 310 57.17 -55.93 11.73
CA LEU A 310 58.45 -55.45 12.32
C LEU A 310 58.81 -53.98 12.07
N ALA A 311 58.58 -53.14 13.08
CA ALA A 311 59.65 -52.71 14.00
C ALA A 311 59.12 -51.72 15.06
N ALA A 312 59.71 -51.80 16.25
CA ALA A 312 59.36 -51.09 17.46
C ALA A 312 59.60 -49.57 17.41
N ALA A 313 58.79 -48.78 18.14
CA ALA A 313 59.26 -47.91 19.24
C ALA A 313 58.17 -46.97 19.83
N ALA A 314 57.99 -47.13 21.15
CA ALA A 314 57.69 -46.13 22.20
C ALA A 314 56.34 -45.38 22.28
N PRO A 315 55.80 -45.19 23.52
CA PRO A 315 54.49 -44.58 23.77
C PRO A 315 54.58 -43.10 24.21
N ARG A 316 53.62 -42.26 23.80
CA ARG A 316 53.25 -41.05 24.55
C ARG A 316 51.72 -40.83 24.53
N PRO A 317 51.09 -40.60 25.70
CA PRO A 317 49.67 -40.33 25.80
C PRO A 317 49.42 -38.82 25.84
N PHE A 318 48.47 -38.31 25.07
CA PHE A 318 47.79 -37.05 25.40
C PHE A 318 46.32 -37.18 25.02
N SER A 319 45.53 -37.52 26.04
CA SER A 319 44.08 -37.46 26.05
C SER A 319 43.67 -36.08 26.55
N PHE A 320 42.95 -35.30 25.73
CA PHE A 320 42.20 -34.13 26.20
C PHE A 320 40.71 -34.45 26.12
N ALA A 321 40.22 -35.11 27.17
CA ALA A 321 38.81 -35.12 27.50
C ALA A 321 38.50 -33.86 28.34
N THR A 322 37.90 -32.85 27.73
CA THR A 322 37.35 -31.73 28.50
C THR A 322 35.99 -32.16 29.07
N ARG A 323 36.04 -32.75 30.28
CA ARG A 323 34.89 -32.84 31.19
C ARG A 323 34.48 -31.42 31.57
N ILE A 324 33.31 -30.97 31.11
CA ILE A 324 32.60 -29.88 31.79
C ILE A 324 31.81 -30.52 32.92
N ASN A 325 32.26 -30.20 34.13
CA ASN A 325 31.66 -30.54 35.40
C ASN A 325 30.50 -29.56 35.65
N GLU A 326 29.27 -29.95 35.28
CA GLU A 326 28.08 -29.17 35.63
C GLU A 326 27.54 -29.69 36.96
N LYS A 327 27.80 -28.88 37.98
CA LYS A 327 27.42 -29.13 39.37
C LYS A 327 25.90 -29.11 39.48
N SER A 328 25.34 -30.26 39.81
CA SER A 328 23.95 -30.42 40.24
C SER A 328 23.68 -29.54 41.47
N SER A 329 22.90 -28.49 41.28
CA SER A 329 22.06 -27.96 42.36
C SER A 329 20.62 -28.24 41.98
N SER A 330 20.05 -29.17 42.72
CA SER A 330 18.62 -29.44 42.79
C SER A 330 17.94 -28.18 43.31
N ASP A 331 17.13 -27.54 42.49
CA ASP A 331 15.88 -26.99 43.00
C ASP A 331 14.79 -27.02 41.93
N SER A 332 13.78 -27.80 42.24
CA SER A 332 12.62 -28.08 41.41
C SER A 332 11.53 -27.06 41.71
N SER A 333 11.14 -26.24 40.74
CA SER A 333 9.71 -26.07 40.40
C SER A 333 9.47 -25.14 39.20
N LYS A 334 8.77 -25.70 38.21
CA LYS A 334 7.76 -25.06 37.34
C LYS A 334 8.21 -23.93 36.39
N SER A 335 8.50 -24.30 35.14
CA SER A 335 7.69 -24.02 33.94
C SER A 335 8.56 -24.06 32.67
N PRO A 336 8.19 -24.77 31.59
CA PRO A 336 8.99 -24.81 30.38
C PRO A 336 8.70 -23.57 29.53
N ALA A 337 9.43 -22.48 29.77
CA ALA A 337 9.53 -21.40 28.80
C ALA A 337 10.32 -21.94 27.58
N ARG A 338 9.60 -22.17 26.48
CA ARG A 338 10.16 -22.60 25.20
C ARG A 338 10.93 -21.44 24.57
N GLN A 339 12.13 -21.20 25.06
CA GLN A 339 13.04 -20.18 24.53
C GLN A 339 13.53 -20.66 23.16
N VAL A 340 12.96 -20.11 22.08
CA VAL A 340 13.54 -20.25 20.74
C VAL A 340 14.79 -19.38 20.74
N VAL A 341 15.92 -19.99 21.12
CA VAL A 341 17.23 -19.38 20.98
C VAL A 341 17.47 -19.16 19.50
N PHE A 342 17.26 -17.93 19.04
CA PHE A 342 17.90 -17.45 17.82
C PHE A 342 19.40 -17.54 18.07
N VAL A 343 20.02 -18.56 17.49
CA VAL A 343 21.45 -18.83 17.59
C VAL A 343 22.20 -17.61 17.08
N ARG A 344 22.54 -16.74 18.03
CA ARG A 344 23.41 -15.59 17.90
C ARG A 344 24.80 -16.12 18.15
N SER A 345 25.45 -16.61 17.12
CA SER A 345 26.87 -16.94 17.21
C SER A 345 27.56 -16.76 15.86
N VAL A 346 28.73 -16.12 15.98
CA VAL A 346 29.79 -16.00 14.98
C VAL A 346 29.61 -14.86 13.97
N GLU A 347 29.85 -13.64 14.44
CA GLU A 347 30.37 -12.56 13.58
C GLU A 347 31.67 -11.97 14.16
N GLN A 348 32.36 -12.74 15.01
CA GLN A 348 33.55 -12.30 15.75
C GLN A 348 34.73 -13.28 15.60
N ARG A 349 34.86 -13.95 14.45
CA ARG A 349 35.95 -14.91 14.20
C ARG A 349 36.63 -14.71 12.85
N LEU A 350 37.10 -13.51 12.56
CA LEU A 350 37.98 -13.27 11.41
C LEU A 350 38.91 -12.07 11.61
N GLU A 351 39.69 -12.10 12.69
CA GLU A 351 40.97 -11.40 12.77
C GLU A 351 41.98 -12.35 13.42
N GLY A 352 42.39 -13.37 12.66
CA GLY A 352 43.55 -14.20 12.98
C GLY A 352 44.61 -13.95 11.90
N PRO A 353 45.81 -13.47 12.24
CA PRO A 353 46.87 -13.23 11.27
C PRO A 353 47.61 -14.53 10.94
N GLY A 354 47.80 -14.80 9.65
CA GLY A 354 48.86 -15.68 9.16
C GLY A 354 48.47 -17.15 8.95
N GLY A 355 48.17 -17.49 7.71
CA GLY A 355 48.04 -18.87 7.25
C GLY A 355 47.80 -18.90 5.74
N VAL A 356 48.89 -18.94 4.97
CA VAL A 356 48.86 -19.14 3.52
C VAL A 356 48.35 -20.56 3.25
N SER A 357 47.08 -20.72 2.91
CA SER A 357 46.52 -22.00 2.46
C SER A 357 45.80 -21.84 1.14
N GLU A 358 46.41 -22.47 0.14
CA GLU A 358 45.88 -23.02 -1.12
C GLU A 358 44.51 -22.57 -1.64
N ASP A 359 44.55 -22.08 -2.89
CA ASP A 359 43.44 -21.87 -3.82
C ASP A 359 42.54 -23.10 -3.94
N ARG A 360 41.58 -23.27 -3.02
CA ARG A 360 40.39 -24.07 -3.31
C ARG A 360 39.44 -23.21 -4.14
N PRO A 361 39.02 -23.67 -5.34
CA PRO A 361 38.04 -22.93 -6.14
C PRO A 361 36.79 -22.76 -5.29
N TYR A 362 36.44 -21.50 -5.01
CA TYR A 362 35.18 -21.13 -4.39
C TYR A 362 34.05 -21.61 -5.30
N HIS A 363 33.56 -22.82 -5.07
CA HIS A 363 32.29 -23.25 -5.62
C HIS A 363 31.24 -22.31 -5.04
N SER A 364 30.85 -21.30 -5.81
CA SER A 364 29.73 -20.43 -5.51
C SER A 364 28.48 -21.30 -5.37
N GLY A 365 28.22 -21.76 -4.15
CA GLY A 365 27.09 -22.60 -3.80
C GLY A 365 25.82 -21.97 -4.34
N LYS A 366 25.21 -22.64 -5.32
CA LYS A 366 23.92 -22.25 -5.86
C LYS A 366 22.91 -22.41 -4.72
N GLY A 367 22.46 -21.30 -4.16
CA GLY A 367 21.56 -21.32 -3.00
C GLY A 367 20.31 -22.16 -3.24
N MET A 368 19.76 -22.74 -2.17
CA MET A 368 18.66 -23.71 -2.21
C MET A 368 17.49 -23.22 -3.08
N SER A 369 17.10 -24.02 -4.08
CA SER A 369 16.01 -23.66 -4.98
C SER A 369 14.65 -23.71 -4.27
N VAL A 370 13.63 -23.03 -4.81
CA VAL A 370 12.25 -23.11 -4.25
C VAL A 370 11.72 -24.55 -4.29
N GLY A 371 12.14 -25.34 -5.29
CA GLY A 371 11.82 -26.76 -5.39
C GLY A 371 12.41 -27.54 -4.23
N GLU A 372 13.69 -27.34 -3.94
CA GLU A 372 14.38 -27.95 -2.80
C GLU A 372 13.80 -27.52 -1.45
N LEU A 373 13.45 -26.25 -1.26
CA LEU A 373 12.76 -25.78 -0.05
C LEU A 373 11.39 -26.46 0.11
N LYS A 374 10.64 -26.64 -0.98
CA LYS A 374 9.37 -27.39 -0.94
C LYS A 374 9.59 -28.86 -0.60
N GLN A 375 10.67 -29.46 -1.11
CA GLN A 375 11.03 -30.85 -0.82
C GLN A 375 11.50 -31.02 0.63
N ALA A 376 12.33 -30.11 1.14
CA ALA A 376 12.74 -30.06 2.54
C ALA A 376 11.55 -29.82 3.48
N ALA A 377 10.59 -28.97 3.08
CA ALA A 377 9.35 -28.75 3.83
C ALA A 377 8.40 -29.96 3.79
N ALA A 378 8.54 -30.85 2.81
CA ALA A 378 7.75 -32.06 2.63
C ALA A 378 8.41 -33.32 3.22
N ASN A 379 9.71 -33.28 3.53
CA ASN A 379 10.41 -34.42 4.12
C ASN A 379 9.97 -34.60 5.58
N ASP A 380 9.43 -35.79 5.89
CA ASP A 380 8.87 -36.16 7.20
C ASP A 380 9.88 -36.86 8.13
N ALA A 381 11.16 -36.92 7.75
CA ALA A 381 12.19 -37.51 8.60
C ALA A 381 12.27 -36.82 9.98
N PRO A 382 12.29 -37.56 11.10
CA PRO A 382 12.28 -36.98 12.44
C PRO A 382 13.51 -36.10 12.72
N ALA A 383 14.67 -36.45 12.14
CA ALA A 383 15.91 -35.66 12.25
C ALA A 383 15.84 -34.28 11.58
N SER A 384 14.84 -34.02 10.71
CA SER A 384 14.72 -32.78 9.95
C SER A 384 13.58 -31.86 10.43
N ALA A 385 12.97 -32.15 11.59
CA ALA A 385 11.81 -31.38 12.06
C ALA A 385 12.07 -29.87 12.20
N ALA A 386 13.26 -29.48 12.68
CA ALA A 386 13.68 -28.08 12.78
C ALA A 386 13.86 -27.43 11.40
N ASN A 387 14.56 -28.11 10.48
CA ASN A 387 14.77 -27.65 9.10
C ASN A 387 13.44 -27.54 8.35
N ARG A 388 12.49 -28.45 8.60
CA ARG A 388 11.14 -28.41 8.03
C ARG A 388 10.36 -27.17 8.50
N ALA A 389 10.45 -26.85 9.80
CA ALA A 389 9.81 -25.65 10.35
C ALA A 389 10.39 -24.37 9.73
N GLN A 390 11.72 -24.28 9.64
CA GLN A 390 12.42 -23.17 8.99
C GLN A 390 12.06 -23.04 7.50
N ALA A 391 12.08 -24.14 6.74
CA ALA A 391 11.72 -24.14 5.32
C ALA A 391 10.27 -23.66 5.09
N LYS A 392 9.33 -24.09 5.96
CA LYS A 392 7.94 -23.61 5.92
C LYS A 392 7.82 -22.12 6.21
N GLN A 393 8.55 -21.61 7.20
CA GLN A 393 8.58 -20.18 7.51
C GLN A 393 9.16 -19.37 6.34
N LEU A 394 10.25 -19.83 5.72
CA LEU A 394 10.85 -19.19 4.55
C LEU A 394 9.90 -19.15 3.35
N LEU A 395 9.17 -20.24 3.09
CA LEU A 395 8.17 -20.28 2.03
C LEU A 395 7.00 -19.31 2.29
N ALA A 396 6.51 -19.26 3.54
CA ALA A 396 5.45 -18.33 3.93
C ALA A 396 5.91 -16.87 3.76
N LEU A 397 7.12 -16.57 4.23
CA LEU A 397 7.69 -15.24 4.16
C LEU A 397 7.93 -14.79 2.71
N ARG A 398 8.39 -15.70 1.83
CA ARG A 398 8.56 -15.42 0.40
C ARG A 398 7.24 -15.13 -0.31
N LYS A 399 6.15 -15.81 0.07
CA LYS A 399 4.82 -15.53 -0.47
C LYS A 399 4.38 -14.12 -0.07
N VAL A 400 4.42 -13.82 1.24
CA VAL A 400 4.05 -12.50 1.77
C VAL A 400 4.89 -11.39 1.12
N GLN A 401 6.18 -11.63 0.91
CA GLN A 401 7.06 -10.68 0.25
C GLN A 401 6.57 -10.30 -1.16
N TRP A 402 6.19 -11.28 -1.98
CA TRP A 402 5.69 -11.02 -3.33
C TRP A 402 4.38 -10.24 -3.31
N ASP A 403 3.45 -10.62 -2.42
CA ASP A 403 2.17 -9.95 -2.27
C ASP A 403 2.37 -8.46 -1.89
N VAL A 404 3.30 -8.19 -0.95
CA VAL A 404 3.62 -6.81 -0.56
C VAL A 404 4.31 -6.04 -1.68
N ILE A 405 5.25 -6.66 -2.43
CA ILE A 405 5.92 -6.00 -3.56
C ILE A 405 4.91 -5.60 -4.65
N VAL A 406 4.02 -6.51 -5.03
CA VAL A 406 2.98 -6.25 -6.04
C VAL A 406 2.08 -5.10 -5.59
N LEU A 407 1.65 -5.10 -4.31
CA LEU A 407 0.86 -4.02 -3.76
C LEU A 407 1.59 -2.67 -3.77
N LEU A 408 2.85 -2.64 -3.33
CA LEU A 408 3.66 -1.41 -3.31
C LEU A 408 3.87 -0.84 -4.71
N ILE A 409 4.14 -1.70 -5.71
CA ILE A 409 4.26 -1.28 -7.11
C ILE A 409 2.94 -0.67 -7.61
N ALA A 410 1.80 -1.33 -7.34
CA ALA A 410 0.50 -0.82 -7.74
C ALA A 410 0.20 0.56 -7.11
N ILE A 411 0.49 0.73 -5.81
CA ILE A 411 0.33 2.02 -5.13
C ILE A 411 1.22 3.10 -5.77
N VAL A 412 2.47 2.79 -6.07
CA VAL A 412 3.40 3.74 -6.71
C VAL A 412 2.91 4.15 -8.10
N ILE A 413 2.40 3.22 -8.92
CA ILE A 413 1.85 3.52 -10.25
C ILE A 413 0.65 4.46 -10.16
N ILE A 414 -0.29 4.17 -9.24
CA ILE A 414 -1.47 5.01 -9.03
C ILE A 414 -1.03 6.39 -8.52
N ALA A 415 -0.15 6.45 -7.53
CA ALA A 415 0.34 7.72 -6.99
C ALA A 415 1.10 8.55 -8.03
N LEU A 416 1.92 7.94 -8.89
CA LEU A 416 2.58 8.62 -10.01
C LEU A 416 1.57 9.22 -10.99
N THR A 417 0.50 8.48 -11.28
CA THR A 417 -0.60 8.96 -12.13
C THR A 417 -1.29 10.16 -11.48
N CYS A 418 -1.57 10.10 -10.17
CA CYS A 418 -2.12 11.22 -9.42
C CYS A 418 -1.18 12.44 -9.39
N VAL A 419 0.14 12.25 -9.25
CA VAL A 419 1.12 13.34 -9.36
C VAL A 419 1.07 13.98 -10.74
N ALA A 420 1.05 13.18 -11.81
CA ALA A 420 1.01 13.69 -13.18
C ALA A 420 -0.27 14.50 -13.45
N ILE A 421 -1.44 13.97 -13.07
CA ILE A 421 -2.73 14.67 -13.20
C ILE A 421 -2.79 15.92 -12.31
N GLY A 422 -2.34 15.83 -11.05
CA GLY A 422 -2.28 16.94 -10.13
C GLY A 422 -1.40 18.08 -10.65
N LEU A 423 -0.21 17.76 -11.17
CA LEU A 423 0.66 18.76 -11.80
C LEU A 423 0.04 19.37 -13.06
N TRP A 424 -0.60 18.56 -13.92
CA TRP A 424 -1.29 19.07 -15.10
C TRP A 424 -2.39 20.07 -14.73
N LEU A 425 -3.24 19.72 -13.75
CA LEU A 425 -4.30 20.59 -13.22
C LEU A 425 -3.74 21.81 -12.48
N ALA A 426 -2.59 21.70 -11.81
CA ALA A 426 -1.95 22.82 -11.14
C ALA A 426 -1.33 23.83 -12.12
N ILE A 427 -0.74 23.36 -13.21
CA ILE A 427 -0.10 24.23 -14.21
C ILE A 427 -1.16 24.88 -15.10
N SER A 428 -2.10 24.09 -15.63
CA SER A 428 -3.02 24.53 -16.67
C SER A 428 -4.45 23.99 -16.48
N PRO A 429 -5.16 24.42 -15.42
CA PRO A 429 -6.51 23.93 -15.14
C PRO A 429 -7.49 24.24 -16.28
N THR A 430 -7.33 25.37 -16.94
CA THR A 430 -8.19 25.79 -18.07
C THR A 430 -8.01 24.92 -19.32
N SER A 431 -6.83 24.32 -19.52
CA SER A 431 -6.61 23.44 -20.68
C SER A 431 -7.42 22.15 -20.61
N VAL A 432 -7.70 21.66 -19.40
CA VAL A 432 -8.50 20.46 -19.18
C VAL A 432 -9.93 20.65 -19.69
N TYR A 433 -10.49 21.84 -19.49
CA TYR A 433 -11.84 22.19 -19.92
C TYR A 433 -11.94 22.66 -21.38
N ALA A 434 -10.82 22.74 -22.10
CA ALA A 434 -10.84 23.19 -23.50
C ALA A 434 -11.43 22.14 -24.46
N ARG A 435 -11.36 20.85 -24.09
CA ARG A 435 -11.89 19.73 -24.87
C ARG A 435 -12.51 18.69 -23.93
N TRP A 436 -13.56 18.02 -24.38
CA TRP A 436 -14.17 16.94 -23.60
C TRP A 436 -13.18 15.82 -23.27
N ALA A 437 -12.39 15.40 -24.27
CA ALA A 437 -11.42 14.33 -24.09
C ALA A 437 -10.39 14.63 -22.97
N THR A 438 -9.94 15.88 -22.84
CA THR A 438 -9.00 16.26 -21.79
C THR A 438 -9.67 16.31 -20.42
N THR A 439 -10.93 16.77 -20.35
CA THR A 439 -11.73 16.71 -19.12
C THR A 439 -11.92 15.27 -18.67
N GLU A 440 -12.27 14.39 -19.60
CA GLU A 440 -12.50 12.99 -19.31
C GLU A 440 -11.23 12.30 -18.81
N VAL A 441 -10.09 12.51 -19.47
CA VAL A 441 -8.80 11.95 -19.00
C VAL A 441 -8.44 12.48 -17.62
N ALA A 442 -8.54 13.79 -17.38
CA ALA A 442 -8.14 14.39 -16.10
C ALA A 442 -8.97 13.86 -14.92
N TYR A 443 -10.26 13.61 -15.11
CA TYR A 443 -11.18 13.25 -14.04
C TYR A 443 -11.50 11.76 -13.93
N PHE A 444 -11.27 10.96 -14.98
CA PHE A 444 -11.61 9.53 -14.97
C PHE A 444 -10.41 8.59 -15.06
N LEU A 445 -9.24 9.03 -15.53
CA LEU A 445 -8.06 8.16 -15.61
C LEU A 445 -7.68 7.57 -14.25
N VAL A 446 -7.62 8.42 -13.22
CA VAL A 446 -7.28 7.98 -11.85
C VAL A 446 -8.36 7.02 -11.30
N PRO A 447 -9.67 7.33 -11.34
CA PRO A 447 -10.72 6.37 -10.99
C PRO A 447 -10.61 5.01 -11.71
N TRP A 448 -10.37 4.99 -13.02
CA TRP A 448 -10.20 3.75 -13.77
C TRP A 448 -9.03 2.91 -13.24
N MET A 449 -7.84 3.53 -13.12
CA MET A 449 -6.64 2.85 -12.62
C MET A 449 -6.82 2.36 -11.19
N PHE A 450 -7.46 3.18 -10.37
CA PHE A 450 -7.72 2.87 -8.97
C PHE A 450 -8.68 1.69 -8.82
N LEU A 451 -9.85 1.72 -9.46
CA LEU A 451 -10.84 0.65 -9.37
C LEU A 451 -10.28 -0.67 -9.89
N LEU A 452 -9.65 -0.68 -11.07
CA LEU A 452 -9.03 -1.89 -11.61
C LEU A 452 -7.97 -2.48 -10.66
N GLY A 453 -7.14 -1.60 -10.08
CA GLY A 453 -6.09 -2.01 -9.12
C GLY A 453 -6.67 -2.57 -7.83
N ILE A 454 -7.66 -1.89 -7.24
CA ILE A 454 -8.30 -2.31 -5.98
C ILE A 454 -9.14 -3.57 -6.18
N ASP A 455 -9.91 -3.66 -7.25
CA ASP A 455 -10.75 -4.82 -7.56
C ASP A 455 -9.89 -6.07 -7.77
N PHE A 456 -8.79 -5.94 -8.50
CA PHE A 456 -7.82 -7.02 -8.67
C PHE A 456 -7.18 -7.43 -7.34
N ALA A 457 -6.74 -6.46 -6.53
CA ALA A 457 -6.13 -6.71 -5.23
C ALA A 457 -7.10 -7.39 -4.25
N LEU A 458 -8.34 -6.90 -4.13
CA LEU A 458 -9.38 -7.49 -3.28
C LEU A 458 -9.75 -8.89 -3.75
N SER A 459 -9.86 -9.12 -5.06
CA SER A 459 -10.12 -10.45 -5.63
C SER A 459 -9.02 -11.43 -5.24
N PHE A 460 -7.76 -11.02 -5.41
CA PHE A 460 -6.62 -11.86 -5.07
C PHE A 460 -6.51 -12.13 -3.57
N LEU A 461 -6.73 -11.11 -2.74
CA LEU A 461 -6.71 -11.24 -1.28
C LEU A 461 -7.86 -12.13 -0.78
N LEU A 462 -9.06 -11.96 -1.32
CA LEU A 462 -10.21 -12.79 -1.00
C LEU A 462 -9.97 -14.24 -1.41
N PHE A 463 -9.49 -14.47 -2.63
CA PHE A 463 -9.14 -15.81 -3.11
C PHE A 463 -8.12 -16.49 -2.19
N ASN A 464 -7.07 -15.76 -1.79
CA ASN A 464 -6.07 -16.27 -0.86
C ASN A 464 -6.68 -16.59 0.51
N ALA A 465 -7.50 -15.71 1.08
CA ALA A 465 -8.13 -15.92 2.37
C ALA A 465 -9.09 -17.12 2.37
N LEU A 466 -9.93 -17.23 1.33
CA LEU A 466 -10.84 -18.37 1.16
C LEU A 466 -10.08 -19.69 1.04
N ARG A 467 -8.97 -19.71 0.29
CA ARG A 467 -8.11 -20.91 0.19
C ARG A 467 -7.58 -21.38 1.55
N HIS A 468 -7.40 -20.48 2.51
CA HIS A 468 -6.97 -20.83 3.86
C HIS A 468 -8.11 -21.29 4.78
N LEU A 469 -9.35 -20.91 4.49
CA LEU A 469 -10.53 -21.31 5.27
C LEU A 469 -11.15 -22.62 4.81
N VAL A 470 -11.03 -22.96 3.53
CA VAL A 470 -11.62 -24.17 2.94
C VAL A 470 -10.95 -25.41 3.53
N PRO A 471 -11.68 -26.29 4.25
CA PRO A 471 -11.13 -27.54 4.76
C PRO A 471 -10.63 -28.42 3.61
N ASN A 472 -9.49 -29.09 3.80
CA ASN A 472 -8.85 -29.94 2.78
C ASN A 472 -9.77 -31.03 2.22
N ASP A 473 -10.80 -31.44 2.96
CA ASP A 473 -11.71 -32.51 2.56
C ASP A 473 -12.94 -32.02 1.78
N SER A 474 -13.12 -30.71 1.66
CA SER A 474 -14.29 -30.14 0.98
C SER A 474 -14.21 -30.27 -0.56
N ILE A 475 -15.37 -30.31 -1.21
CA ILE A 475 -15.50 -30.33 -2.68
C ILE A 475 -14.75 -29.14 -3.32
N PHE A 476 -14.72 -27.99 -2.64
CA PHE A 476 -13.95 -26.83 -3.08
C PHE A 476 -12.44 -27.10 -3.13
N ALA A 477 -11.87 -27.82 -2.17
CA ALA A 477 -10.44 -28.20 -2.23
C ALA A 477 -10.11 -29.05 -3.47
N LYS A 478 -11.04 -29.94 -3.86
CA LYS A 478 -10.93 -30.72 -5.10
C LYS A 478 -11.02 -29.83 -6.35
N LEU A 479 -11.95 -28.86 -6.36
CA LEU A 479 -12.12 -27.91 -7.45
C LEU A 479 -10.88 -27.01 -7.65
N PHE A 480 -10.20 -26.64 -6.56
CA PHE A 480 -8.99 -25.82 -6.58
C PHE A 480 -7.70 -26.61 -6.84
N GLY A 481 -7.79 -27.88 -7.24
CA GLY A 481 -6.63 -28.70 -7.61
C GLY A 481 -5.70 -29.02 -6.43
N GLN A 482 -6.19 -28.95 -5.18
CA GLN A 482 -5.49 -29.56 -4.06
C GLN A 482 -5.70 -31.08 -4.13
N GLY A 483 -4.96 -31.74 -5.02
CA GLY A 483 -4.87 -33.20 -5.07
C GLY A 483 -4.46 -33.77 -3.71
N LYS A 484 -4.83 -35.03 -3.45
CA LYS A 484 -4.65 -35.81 -2.21
C LYS A 484 -3.19 -35.83 -1.72
N ALA A 485 -2.68 -34.72 -1.22
CA ALA A 485 -1.43 -34.65 -0.49
C ALA A 485 -1.77 -34.86 0.98
N THR A 486 -1.57 -36.11 1.42
CA THR A 486 -1.52 -36.64 2.79
C THR A 486 -1.85 -35.66 3.94
N ALA A 487 -2.91 -35.99 4.66
CA ALA A 487 -3.69 -35.21 5.62
C ALA A 487 -3.00 -34.73 6.92
N ARG A 488 -1.68 -34.47 6.93
CA ARG A 488 -0.95 -34.02 8.14
C ARG A 488 -0.16 -32.72 7.97
N ARG A 489 -0.70 -31.77 7.18
CA ARG A 489 -0.18 -30.39 7.10
C ARG A 489 -0.85 -29.50 8.14
N SER A 490 -0.19 -29.31 9.28
CA SER A 490 -0.43 -28.19 10.18
C SER A 490 -0.29 -26.87 9.40
N SER A 491 -1.37 -26.11 9.33
CA SER A 491 -1.46 -24.82 8.63
C SER A 491 -0.51 -23.81 9.28
N ALA A 492 0.66 -23.60 8.67
CA ALA A 492 1.72 -22.72 9.15
C ALA A 492 1.80 -21.40 8.36
N SER A 493 0.80 -21.08 7.53
CA SER A 493 0.77 -19.82 6.77
C SER A 493 -0.05 -18.72 7.44
N GLY A 494 -0.35 -18.86 8.74
CA GLY A 494 -0.93 -17.79 9.52
C GLY A 494 0.08 -16.66 9.69
N LEU A 495 0.04 -15.70 8.75
CA LEU A 495 0.60 -14.34 8.79
C LEU A 495 1.54 -14.07 9.98
N LEU A 496 2.85 -14.23 9.71
CA LEU A 496 3.98 -13.95 10.62
C LEU A 496 3.87 -12.59 11.34
N SER A 497 3.14 -11.61 10.81
CA SER A 497 2.95 -10.36 11.54
C SER A 497 2.03 -10.51 12.76
N SER A 498 0.90 -11.20 12.70
CA SER A 498 -0.04 -11.20 13.83
C SER A 498 0.42 -12.12 14.96
N ASP A 499 0.90 -13.32 14.67
CA ASP A 499 1.33 -14.28 15.70
C ASP A 499 2.64 -13.83 16.37
N GLU A 500 3.61 -13.27 15.62
CA GLU A 500 4.82 -12.69 16.22
C GLU A 500 4.52 -11.38 16.96
N LEU A 501 3.61 -10.53 16.45
CA LEU A 501 3.21 -9.33 17.19
C LEU A 501 2.44 -9.67 18.47
N ASP A 502 1.62 -10.72 18.47
CA ASP A 502 0.93 -11.19 19.67
C ASP A 502 1.93 -11.77 20.68
N SER A 503 2.85 -12.64 20.25
CA SER A 503 3.86 -13.21 21.15
C SER A 503 4.74 -12.12 21.78
N MET A 504 5.17 -11.14 20.99
CA MET A 504 5.96 -9.99 21.47
C MET A 504 5.15 -9.06 22.39
N ALA A 505 3.85 -8.91 22.16
CA ALA A 505 2.99 -8.13 23.05
C ALA A 505 2.81 -8.81 24.40
N THR A 506 2.59 -10.13 24.42
CA THR A 506 2.49 -10.91 25.67
C THR A 506 3.79 -10.91 26.46
N GLU A 507 4.94 -11.07 25.79
CA GLU A 507 6.26 -11.05 26.46
C GLU A 507 6.52 -9.69 27.14
N SER A 508 6.08 -8.59 26.53
CA SER A 508 6.19 -7.27 27.17
C SER A 508 5.33 -7.11 28.42
N ARG A 509 4.16 -7.77 28.46
CA ARG A 509 3.22 -7.70 29.58
C ARG A 509 3.74 -8.47 30.78
N GLU A 510 4.36 -9.64 30.55
CA GLU A 510 5.02 -10.39 31.62
C GLU A 510 6.21 -9.63 32.21
N VAL A 511 7.04 -8.99 31.37
CA VAL A 511 8.18 -8.19 31.87
C VAL A 511 7.71 -6.98 32.69
N ASP A 512 6.67 -6.27 32.25
CA ASP A 512 6.11 -5.14 33.01
C ASP A 512 5.46 -5.63 34.33
N GLU A 513 4.77 -6.78 34.35
CA GLU A 513 4.20 -7.36 35.58
C GLU A 513 5.28 -7.79 36.58
N VAL A 514 6.38 -8.40 36.12
CA VAL A 514 7.54 -8.75 36.96
C VAL A 514 8.22 -7.49 37.52
N ALA A 515 8.38 -6.45 36.70
CA ALA A 515 9.00 -5.19 37.13
C ALA A 515 8.14 -4.42 38.14
N ILE A 516 6.81 -4.49 38.03
CA ILE A 516 5.88 -3.92 39.01
C ILE A 516 5.90 -4.74 40.31
N GLY A 517 5.91 -6.07 40.22
CA GLY A 517 6.02 -6.95 41.39
C GLY A 517 7.32 -6.75 42.17
N ALA A 518 8.46 -6.57 41.48
CA ALA A 518 9.76 -6.33 42.12
C ALA A 518 9.87 -4.95 42.82
N ARG A 519 9.00 -3.99 42.49
CA ARG A 519 8.93 -2.69 43.19
C ARG A 519 8.02 -2.69 44.42
N GLN A 520 7.27 -3.76 44.65
CA GLN A 520 6.32 -3.88 45.78
C GLN A 520 6.83 -4.77 46.93
N GLN A 521 8.06 -5.28 46.87
CA GLN A 521 8.68 -5.94 48.00
C GLN A 521 9.58 -4.94 48.76
N PRO A 522 9.25 -4.59 50.02
CA PRO A 522 10.01 -3.66 50.84
C PRO A 522 11.36 -4.21 51.32
#